data_AF-A0A7C6LPD2-F1
#
_entry.id   AF-A0A7C6LPD2-F1
#
_cell.length_a   1.000
_cell.length_b   1.000
_cell.length_c   1.000
_cell.angle_alpha   90.00
_cell.angle_beta   90.00
_cell.angle_gamma   90.00
#
_symmetry.space_group_name_H-M   'P 1'
#
loop_
_entity.id
_entity.type
_entity.pdbx_description
1 polymer ?
#
loop_
_entity_poly.entity_id
_entity_poly.type
_entity_poly.pdbx_seq_one_letter_code
_entity_poly.pdbx_strand_id
1 'polypeptide(L)'
;MTELLNNNRLLGIDIGSTTAKVSFSQSGQIVFERYDRHLSHVSQKTLEMLEAARDLLSEAPFTVAISGSAGLGMAEASGLTFVQEVYSTAEIIKQLAPDTGAVVELGGEDAKVIFFEGGADARMNGSCAGGTGAFIDQMAA
;
A
#
# COMPACT_ATOMS: atom_id res chain seq x y z
N MET A 1 -13.71 -19.10 -8.36
CA MET A 1 -12.95 -17.91 -7.95
C MET A 1 -11.46 -18.04 -8.27
N THR A 2 -10.88 -19.23 -8.16
CA THR A 2 -9.48 -19.54 -8.49
C THR A 2 -9.12 -19.39 -9.98
N GLU A 3 -10.08 -19.57 -10.91
CA GLU A 3 -9.84 -19.40 -12.36
C GLU A 3 -9.68 -17.94 -12.82
N LEU A 4 -10.18 -16.95 -12.05
CA LEU A 4 -10.02 -15.52 -12.36
C LEU A 4 -8.61 -15.00 -12.09
N LEU A 5 -7.77 -15.75 -11.36
CA LEU A 5 -6.41 -15.34 -11.00
C LEU A 5 -5.40 -15.60 -12.12
N ASN A 6 -5.71 -16.45 -13.10
CA ASN A 6 -4.70 -16.95 -14.05
C ASN A 6 -4.22 -15.92 -15.10
N ASN A 7 -4.90 -14.78 -15.27
CA ASN A 7 -4.51 -13.71 -16.21
C ASN A 7 -4.66 -12.28 -15.64
N ASN A 8 -4.76 -12.12 -14.31
CA ASN A 8 -4.96 -10.79 -13.73
C ASN A 8 -3.67 -9.98 -13.73
N ARG A 9 -3.74 -8.81 -14.36
CA ARG A 9 -2.72 -7.75 -14.35
C ARG A 9 -3.20 -6.67 -13.37
N LEU A 10 -2.53 -6.55 -12.23
CA LEU A 10 -2.97 -5.67 -11.13
C LEU A 10 -1.86 -4.68 -10.77
N LEU A 11 -2.21 -3.39 -10.73
CA LEU A 11 -1.36 -2.30 -10.27
C LEU A 11 -1.84 -1.82 -8.90
N GLY A 12 -1.01 -1.98 -7.88
CA GLY A 12 -1.22 -1.41 -6.55
C GLY A 12 -0.37 -0.15 -6.39
N ILE A 13 -0.99 0.91 -5.88
CA ILE A 13 -0.30 2.15 -5.51
C ILE A 13 -0.64 2.45 -4.06
N ASP A 14 0.35 2.42 -3.17
CA ASP A 14 0.18 2.78 -1.76
C ASP A 14 1.00 4.03 -1.44
N ILE A 15 0.32 5.11 -1.09
CA ILE A 15 0.94 6.41 -0.84
C ILE A 15 0.74 6.77 0.63
N GLY A 16 1.78 6.53 1.43
CA GLY A 16 1.82 6.89 2.84
C GLY A 16 2.25 8.33 3.06
N SER A 17 2.45 8.72 4.33
CA SER A 17 2.85 10.08 4.71
C SER A 17 4.30 10.45 4.32
N THR A 18 5.16 9.45 4.13
CA THR A 18 6.60 9.66 3.84
C THR A 18 7.08 8.99 2.56
N THR A 19 6.40 7.93 2.13
CA THR A 19 6.83 7.03 1.05
C THR A 19 5.68 6.72 0.12
N ALA A 20 6.02 6.45 -1.15
CA ALA A 20 5.13 5.86 -2.12
C ALA A 20 5.64 4.46 -2.47
N LYS A 21 4.71 3.54 -2.71
CA LYS A 21 4.93 2.17 -3.15
C LYS A 21 4.12 1.94 -4.41
N VAL A 22 4.75 1.36 -5.42
CA VAL A 22 4.05 0.89 -6.63
C VAL A 22 4.42 -0.56 -6.83
N SER A 23 3.42 -1.42 -6.99
CA SER A 23 3.60 -2.83 -7.32
C SER A 23 2.74 -3.20 -8.52
N PHE A 24 3.31 -3.95 -9.46
CA PHE A 24 2.58 -4.52 -10.58
C PHE A 24 2.71 -6.04 -10.52
N SER A 25 1.58 -6.73 -10.56
CA SER A 25 1.52 -8.18 -10.53
C SER A 25 0.84 -8.74 -11.78
N GLN A 26 1.33 -9.89 -12.21
CA GLN A 26 0.78 -10.69 -13.30
C GLN A 26 0.57 -12.11 -12.80
N SER A 27 -0.67 -12.61 -12.89
CA SER A 27 -1.03 -13.97 -12.50
C SER A 27 -0.61 -14.31 -11.05
N GLY A 28 -0.76 -13.34 -10.15
CA GLY A 28 -0.43 -13.46 -8.72
C GLY A 28 1.05 -13.32 -8.38
N GLN A 29 1.92 -13.04 -9.35
CA GLN A 29 3.35 -12.78 -9.12
C GLN A 29 3.66 -11.30 -9.29
N ILE A 30 4.38 -10.69 -8.36
CA ILE A 30 4.87 -9.31 -8.50
C ILE A 30 6.02 -9.32 -9.52
N VAL A 31 5.83 -8.61 -10.63
CA VAL A 31 6.82 -8.49 -11.72
C VAL A 31 7.51 -7.13 -11.74
N PHE A 32 6.99 -6.17 -10.98
CA PHE A 32 7.62 -4.87 -10.75
C PHE A 32 7.23 -4.36 -9.37
N GLU A 33 8.20 -3.80 -8.65
CA GLU A 33 7.97 -3.06 -7.42
C GLU A 33 8.94 -1.88 -7.31
N ARG A 34 8.45 -0.81 -6.70
CA ARG A 34 9.22 0.38 -6.34
C ARG A 34 8.76 0.88 -4.98
N TYR A 35 9.72 1.32 -4.17
CA TYR A 35 9.49 1.93 -2.87
C TYR A 35 10.43 3.11 -2.71
N ASP A 36 9.87 4.32 -2.67
CA ASP A 36 10.66 5.55 -2.63
C ASP A 36 10.08 6.55 -1.61
N ARG A 37 10.93 7.33 -0.97
CA ARG A 37 10.48 8.51 -0.20
C ARG A 37 10.00 9.56 -1.20
N HIS A 38 8.78 10.05 -1.04
CA HIS A 38 8.26 11.09 -1.91
C HIS A 38 8.73 12.49 -1.53
N LEU A 39 9.26 12.70 -0.30
CA LEU A 39 9.79 13.99 0.18
C LEU A 39 8.83 15.15 -0.10
N SER A 40 7.55 14.96 0.26
CA SER A 40 6.44 15.89 -0.04
C SER A 40 6.11 16.12 -1.52
N HIS A 41 6.82 15.50 -2.46
CA HIS A 41 6.55 15.51 -3.90
C HIS A 41 5.72 14.29 -4.35
N VAL A 42 4.57 14.06 -3.70
CA VAL A 42 3.73 12.84 -3.85
C VAL A 42 3.39 12.53 -5.30
N SER A 43 2.75 13.46 -6.02
CA SER A 43 2.30 13.23 -7.40
C SER A 43 3.45 13.02 -8.37
N GLN A 44 4.51 13.83 -8.24
CA GLN A 44 5.69 13.72 -9.10
C GLN A 44 6.38 12.37 -8.89
N LYS A 45 6.63 11.98 -7.63
CA LYS A 45 7.28 10.71 -7.33
C LYS A 45 6.46 9.52 -7.81
N THR A 46 5.15 9.55 -7.60
CA THR A 46 4.25 8.48 -8.07
C THR A 46 4.28 8.38 -9.59
N LEU A 47 4.29 9.50 -10.31
CA LEU A 47 4.40 9.51 -11.78
C LEU A 47 5.74 8.92 -12.25
N GLU A 48 6.86 9.33 -11.65
CA GLU A 48 8.20 8.77 -11.96
C GLU A 48 8.23 7.24 -11.78
N MET A 49 7.58 6.72 -10.73
CA MET A 49 7.49 5.28 -10.48
C MET A 49 6.62 4.56 -11.53
N LEU A 50 5.53 5.18 -11.99
CA LEU A 50 4.69 4.64 -13.05
C LEU A 50 5.38 4.69 -14.42
N GLU A 51 6.16 5.72 -14.69
CA GLU A 51 7.00 5.82 -15.90
C GLU A 51 8.04 4.70 -15.94
N ALA A 52 8.64 4.35 -14.79
CA ALA A 52 9.56 3.22 -14.70
C ALA A 52 8.89 1.85 -14.97
N ALA A 53 7.56 1.75 -14.83
CA ALA A 53 6.77 0.56 -15.15
C ALA A 53 6.11 0.64 -16.54
N ARG A 54 6.35 1.71 -17.31
CA ARG A 54 5.56 2.05 -18.51
C ARG A 54 5.46 0.91 -19.52
N ASP A 55 6.58 0.26 -19.82
CA ASP A 55 6.61 -0.81 -20.81
C ASP A 55 5.67 -1.93 -20.41
N LEU A 56 5.80 -2.42 -19.17
CA LEU A 56 4.91 -3.45 -18.59
C LEU A 56 3.45 -3.00 -18.61
N LEU A 57 3.15 -1.77 -18.18
CA LEU A 57 1.78 -1.25 -18.12
C LEU A 57 1.13 -1.12 -19.51
N SER A 58 1.92 -0.82 -20.54
CA SER A 58 1.45 -0.61 -21.91
C SER A 58 1.16 -1.89 -22.69
N GLU A 59 1.67 -3.04 -22.23
CA GLU A 59 1.51 -4.32 -22.92
C GLU A 59 0.05 -4.78 -23.08
N ALA A 60 -0.77 -4.58 -22.05
CA ALA A 60 -2.19 -4.96 -22.06
C ALA A 60 -2.96 -4.23 -20.94
N PRO A 61 -4.30 -4.20 -21.01
CA PRO A 61 -5.13 -3.63 -19.95
C PRO A 61 -4.83 -4.25 -18.56
N PHE A 62 -4.98 -3.44 -17.52
CA PHE A 62 -4.77 -3.84 -16.13
C PHE A 62 -5.81 -3.16 -15.23
N THR A 63 -5.97 -3.69 -14.02
CA THR A 63 -6.78 -3.07 -12.96
C THR A 63 -5.86 -2.33 -12.00
N VAL A 64 -6.28 -1.16 -11.53
CA VAL A 64 -5.51 -0.33 -10.61
C VAL A 64 -6.32 0.01 -9.36
N ALA A 65 -5.65 0.06 -8.22
CA ALA A 65 -6.19 0.58 -6.97
C ALA A 65 -5.15 1.45 -6.27
N ILE A 66 -5.62 2.54 -5.64
CA ILE A 66 -4.81 3.43 -4.81
C ILE A 66 -5.18 3.23 -3.33
N SER A 67 -4.19 3.28 -2.46
CA SER A 67 -4.32 3.18 -1.00
C SER A 67 -3.38 4.18 -0.33
N GLY A 68 -3.39 4.20 1.00
CA GLY A 68 -2.50 5.00 1.83
C GLY A 68 -3.06 6.39 2.11
N SER A 69 -2.64 6.97 3.24
CA SER A 69 -3.18 8.22 3.78
C SER A 69 -3.05 9.41 2.82
N ALA A 70 -1.97 9.48 2.05
CA ALA A 70 -1.74 10.55 1.07
C ALA A 70 -2.28 10.21 -0.34
N GLY A 71 -2.85 9.01 -0.52
CA GLY A 71 -3.37 8.55 -1.81
C GLY A 71 -4.80 8.98 -2.12
N LEU A 72 -5.60 9.33 -1.12
CA LEU A 72 -7.03 9.62 -1.30
C LEU A 72 -7.29 10.77 -2.29
N GLY A 73 -6.62 11.91 -2.09
CA GLY A 73 -6.77 13.06 -2.99
C GLY A 73 -6.32 12.76 -4.42
N MET A 74 -5.32 11.89 -4.60
CA MET A 74 -4.89 11.46 -5.93
C MET A 74 -5.92 10.53 -6.59
N ALA A 75 -6.50 9.61 -5.84
CA ALA A 75 -7.57 8.74 -6.31
C ALA A 75 -8.80 9.55 -6.76
N GLU A 76 -9.22 10.52 -5.95
CA GLU A 76 -10.33 11.44 -6.30
C GLU A 76 -10.04 12.25 -7.55
N ALA A 77 -8.84 12.85 -7.65
CA ALA A 77 -8.45 13.68 -8.80
C ALA A 77 -8.31 12.88 -10.11
N SER A 78 -7.94 11.60 -10.02
CA SER A 78 -7.77 10.71 -11.18
C SER A 78 -9.02 9.89 -11.52
N GLY A 79 -10.04 9.88 -10.64
CA GLY A 79 -11.20 9.01 -10.78
C GLY A 79 -10.90 7.52 -10.57
N LEU A 80 -9.76 7.20 -9.94
CA LEU A 80 -9.35 5.83 -9.66
C LEU A 80 -9.92 5.34 -8.32
N THR A 81 -10.06 4.03 -8.18
CA THR A 81 -10.58 3.42 -6.95
C THR A 81 -9.60 3.60 -5.80
N PHE A 82 -10.08 4.18 -4.70
CA PHE A 82 -9.39 4.18 -3.42
C PHE A 82 -9.80 2.98 -2.58
N VAL A 83 -8.83 2.25 -2.02
CA VAL A 83 -9.05 1.11 -1.13
C VAL A 83 -8.40 1.43 0.22
N GLN A 84 -9.13 1.18 1.30
CA GLN A 84 -8.63 1.42 2.66
C GLN A 84 -7.48 0.48 3.01
N GLU A 85 -6.34 1.03 3.45
CA GLU A 85 -5.11 0.26 3.69
C GLU A 85 -5.32 -0.84 4.74
N VAL A 86 -6.05 -0.55 5.83
CA VAL A 86 -6.35 -1.51 6.90
C VAL A 86 -7.11 -2.71 6.35
N TYR A 87 -8.04 -2.49 5.43
CA TYR A 87 -8.79 -3.57 4.80
C TYR A 87 -7.90 -4.40 3.86
N SER A 88 -7.11 -3.73 3.02
CA SER A 88 -6.14 -4.39 2.13
C SER A 88 -5.15 -5.27 2.90
N THR A 89 -4.58 -4.74 3.98
CA THR A 89 -3.66 -5.47 4.87
C THR A 89 -4.35 -6.65 5.55
N ALA A 90 -5.55 -6.46 6.08
CA ALA A 90 -6.28 -7.55 6.71
C ALA A 90 -6.62 -8.69 5.74
N GLU A 91 -7.02 -8.34 4.51
CA GLU A 91 -7.40 -9.32 3.49
C GLU A 91 -6.21 -10.14 3.00
N ILE A 92 -5.06 -9.49 2.74
CA ILE A 92 -3.87 -10.22 2.28
C ILE A 92 -3.30 -11.14 3.37
N ILE A 93 -3.36 -10.72 4.64
CA ILE A 93 -2.89 -11.53 5.77
C ILE A 93 -3.77 -12.77 5.98
N LYS A 94 -5.10 -12.65 5.86
CA LYS A 94 -6.00 -13.82 5.89
C LYS A 94 -5.67 -14.85 4.82
N GLN A 95 -5.17 -14.41 3.66
CA GLN A 95 -4.81 -15.28 2.55
C GLN A 95 -3.41 -15.90 2.72
N LEU A 96 -2.42 -15.11 3.14
CA LEU A 96 -1.02 -15.55 3.19
C LEU A 96 -0.60 -16.17 4.53
N ALA A 97 -1.25 -15.79 5.62
CA ALA A 97 -0.92 -16.21 6.99
C ALA A 97 -2.21 -16.33 7.84
N PRO A 98 -3.09 -17.29 7.54
CA PRO A 98 -4.44 -17.39 8.14
C PRO A 98 -4.44 -17.58 9.66
N ASP A 99 -3.36 -18.09 10.23
CA ASP A 99 -3.21 -18.32 11.68
C ASP A 99 -2.68 -17.08 12.44
N THR A 100 -2.57 -15.93 11.78
CA THR A 100 -2.08 -14.68 12.40
C THR A 100 -3.09 -14.13 13.40
N GLY A 101 -2.70 -14.02 14.68
CA GLY A 101 -3.54 -13.41 15.72
C GLY A 101 -3.58 -11.87 15.66
N ALA A 102 -2.46 -11.23 15.28
CA ALA A 102 -2.39 -9.79 15.09
C ALA A 102 -1.30 -9.37 14.08
N VAL A 103 -1.51 -8.24 13.42
CA VAL A 103 -0.54 -7.56 12.55
C VAL A 103 -0.21 -6.20 13.16
N VAL A 104 1.09 -5.88 13.22
CA VAL A 104 1.58 -4.56 13.63
C VAL A 104 2.26 -3.91 12.43
N GLU A 105 1.68 -2.83 11.94
CA GLU A 105 2.19 -2.02 10.84
C GLU A 105 2.76 -0.72 11.40
N LEU A 106 4.05 -0.48 11.18
CA LEU A 106 4.73 0.75 11.61
C LEU A 106 4.98 1.62 10.37
N GLY A 107 4.23 2.71 10.26
CA GLY A 107 4.37 3.71 9.21
C GLY A 107 5.36 4.82 9.58
N GLY A 108 5.43 5.84 8.72
CA GLY A 108 6.25 7.03 8.98
C GLY A 108 5.69 7.89 10.12
N GLU A 109 4.40 8.20 10.08
CA GLU A 109 3.75 9.10 11.05
C GLU A 109 2.75 8.39 11.97
N ASP A 110 2.30 7.19 11.60
CA ASP A 110 1.34 6.39 12.35
C ASP A 110 1.82 4.96 12.57
N ALA A 111 1.18 4.29 13.52
CA ALA A 111 1.32 2.85 13.73
C ALA A 111 -0.08 2.24 13.86
N LYS A 112 -0.26 1.05 13.29
CA LYS A 112 -1.53 0.34 13.23
C LYS A 112 -1.38 -1.07 13.77
N VAL A 113 -2.39 -1.53 14.49
CA VAL A 113 -2.49 -2.91 14.93
C VAL A 113 -3.84 -3.47 14.50
N ILE A 114 -3.83 -4.58 13.77
CA ILE A 114 -5.02 -5.31 13.34
C ILE A 114 -5.07 -6.62 14.11
N PHE A 115 -6.13 -6.86 14.87
CA PHE A 115 -6.40 -8.12 15.56
C PHE A 115 -7.40 -8.95 14.75
N PHE A 116 -7.19 -10.26 14.67
CA PHE A 116 -8.06 -11.17 13.92
C PHE A 116 -8.91 -12.09 14.81
N GLU A 117 -8.53 -12.26 16.08
CA GLU A 117 -9.32 -13.03 17.04
C GLU A 117 -10.64 -12.31 17.40
N GLY A 118 -11.76 -13.00 17.25
CA GLY A 118 -13.10 -12.45 17.58
C GLY A 118 -13.67 -11.49 16.53
N GLY A 119 -13.01 -11.32 15.39
CA GLY A 119 -13.36 -10.37 14.34
C GLY A 119 -12.21 -9.41 14.04
N ALA A 120 -12.24 -8.72 12.90
CA ALA A 120 -11.22 -7.74 12.56
C ALA A 120 -11.44 -6.45 13.38
N ASP A 121 -10.59 -6.23 14.40
CA ASP A 121 -10.49 -4.97 15.16
C ASP A 121 -9.19 -4.27 14.78
N ALA A 122 -9.26 -2.98 14.43
CA ALA A 122 -8.09 -2.19 14.04
C ALA A 122 -7.92 -0.99 14.97
N ARG A 123 -6.72 -0.84 15.50
CA ARG A 123 -6.33 0.27 16.37
C ARG A 123 -5.20 1.07 15.73
N MET A 124 -5.29 2.38 15.79
CA MET A 124 -4.30 3.29 15.20
C MET A 124 -3.85 4.32 16.24
N ASN A 125 -2.54 4.60 16.25
CA ASN A 125 -1.97 5.71 17.01
C ASN A 125 -1.44 6.75 16.02
N GLY A 126 -2.04 7.94 16.03
CA GLY A 126 -1.58 9.10 15.25
C GLY A 126 -1.14 10.30 16.10
N SER A 127 -1.23 10.23 17.43
CA SER A 127 -0.97 11.38 18.32
C SER A 127 0.36 11.31 19.06
N CYS A 128 0.95 10.12 19.20
CA CYS A 128 2.27 9.93 19.79
C CYS A 128 3.23 9.33 18.75
N ALA A 129 4.31 10.06 18.44
CA ALA A 129 5.37 9.58 17.54
C ALA A 129 6.16 8.40 18.12
N GLY A 130 6.06 8.15 19.44
CA GLY A 130 6.70 7.01 20.09
C GLY A 130 6.22 5.69 19.47
N GLY A 131 7.08 5.08 18.66
CA GLY A 131 6.79 3.82 17.95
C GLY A 131 6.63 3.93 16.43
N THR A 132 6.77 5.11 15.83
CA THR A 132 6.69 5.30 14.36
C THR A 132 8.06 5.53 13.72
N GLY A 133 8.11 5.49 12.39
CA GLY A 133 9.31 5.80 11.61
C GLY A 133 9.87 7.20 11.89
N ALA A 134 9.02 8.20 12.15
CA ALA A 134 9.45 9.55 12.47
C ALA A 134 10.29 9.61 13.76
N PHE A 135 9.94 8.81 14.78
CA PHE A 135 10.75 8.70 15.99
C PHE A 135 12.10 8.04 15.70
N ILE A 136 12.12 7.00 14.87
CA ILE A 136 13.38 6.34 14.46
C ILE A 136 14.28 7.32 13.68
N ASP A 137 13.72 8.06 12.71
CA ASP A 137 14.43 9.08 11.94
C ASP A 137 15.04 10.14 12.87
N GLN A 138 14.30 10.59 13.90
CA GLN A 138 14.81 11.58 14.88
C GLN A 138 15.93 11.03 15.76
N MET A 139 15.87 9.75 16.16
CA MET A 139 16.92 9.13 17.00
C MET A 139 18.18 8.78 16.20
N ALA A 140 18.06 8.61 14.88
CA ALA A 140 19.19 8.31 14.00
C ALA A 140 19.98 9.54 13.53
N ALA A 141 19.40 10.74 13.68
CA ALA A 141 20.02 12.03 13.33
C ALA A 141 20.98 12.53 14.42
#